data_AF-A0A0S8J9P3-F1
#
_entry.id   AF-A0A0S8J9P3-F1
#
_cell.length_a   1.000
_cell.length_b   1.000
_cell.length_c   1.000
_cell.angle_alpha   90.00
_cell.angle_beta   90.00
_cell.angle_gamma   90.00
#
_symmetry.space_group_name_H-M   'P 1'
#
loop_
_entity.id
_entity.type
_entity.pdbx_description
1 polymer ?
#
loop_
_entity_poly.entity_id
_entity_poly.type
_entity_poly.pdbx_seq_one_letter_code
_entity_poly.pdbx_strand_id
1 'polypeptide(L)'
;MKTRELAFLTWILLPLIAMTGSALAEEAKLSLRELENKVRGGWAGQMIGVAVGGPTEFRAQASTYDKPLSWDPKLMRSVLRQDDLYVEMTFCQVLDTVGLDAEPVHFGVAFGLSRYRLWHANLVGRHNIRHGIMPPDSGHPKYNAHADDIDFQIEADFIGLMCPGMPWTAAQYADRVGHVMNYGDGVYGGVFVSAMYAAAFFERDPRKIVEVGARALHPRSKYGQLIRDILDVHQRDPDNWLTAWKMVEEKWANRDACPYGALRPFDIDAKTNGGYI
;
A
#
# COMPACT_ATOMS: atom_id res chain seq x y z
N MET A 1 -35.54 -61.07 -31.10
CA MET A 1 -34.27 -61.16 -30.35
C MET A 1 -33.50 -59.87 -30.57
N LYS A 2 -33.06 -59.22 -29.49
CA LYS A 2 -32.40 -57.91 -29.36
C LYS A 2 -33.32 -56.68 -29.29
N THR A 3 -33.77 -56.46 -28.05
CA THR A 3 -34.14 -55.19 -27.42
C THR A 3 -33.07 -54.12 -27.60
N ARG A 4 -33.47 -52.88 -27.94
CA ARG A 4 -32.70 -51.67 -27.68
C ARG A 4 -33.62 -50.68 -26.98
N GLU A 5 -33.33 -50.44 -25.71
CA GLU A 5 -33.98 -49.47 -24.85
C GLU A 5 -33.68 -48.05 -25.36
N LEU A 6 -34.72 -47.26 -25.61
CA LEU A 6 -34.59 -45.81 -25.74
C LEU A 6 -34.71 -45.21 -24.33
N ALA A 7 -33.59 -44.76 -23.78
CA ALA A 7 -33.58 -43.96 -22.57
C ALA A 7 -34.18 -42.58 -22.83
N PHE A 8 -35.23 -42.23 -22.08
CA PHE A 8 -35.79 -40.89 -21.99
C PHE A 8 -34.76 -39.93 -21.40
N LEU A 9 -34.32 -38.93 -22.18
CA LEU A 9 -33.65 -37.75 -21.64
C LEU A 9 -34.71 -36.64 -21.41
N THR A 10 -35.29 -36.61 -20.22
CA THR A 10 -36.04 -35.45 -19.74
C THR A 10 -35.06 -34.33 -19.41
N TRP A 11 -35.02 -33.31 -20.27
CA TRP A 11 -34.34 -32.05 -20.00
C TRP A 11 -35.10 -31.30 -18.90
N ILE A 12 -34.59 -31.32 -17.67
CA ILE A 12 -35.05 -30.44 -16.61
C ILE A 12 -34.41 -29.07 -16.85
N LEU A 13 -35.18 -28.15 -17.44
CA LEU A 13 -34.86 -26.72 -17.48
C LEU A 13 -34.94 -26.17 -16.04
N LEU A 14 -33.77 -26.05 -15.40
CA LEU A 14 -33.62 -25.24 -14.19
C LEU A 14 -33.72 -23.77 -14.57
N PRO A 15 -34.62 -22.96 -13.97
CA PRO A 15 -34.68 -21.54 -14.24
C PRO A 15 -33.43 -20.88 -13.65
N LEU A 16 -32.64 -20.26 -14.53
CA LEU A 16 -31.54 -19.38 -14.16
C LEU A 16 -32.14 -18.13 -13.49
N ILE A 17 -32.20 -18.11 -12.16
CA ILE A 17 -32.55 -16.90 -11.41
C ILE A 17 -31.36 -15.95 -11.54
N ALA A 18 -31.43 -15.04 -12.50
CA ALA A 18 -30.54 -13.89 -12.58
C ALA A 18 -30.84 -12.97 -11.40
N MET A 19 -30.03 -13.06 -10.34
CA MET A 19 -30.03 -12.05 -9.28
C MET A 19 -29.33 -10.79 -9.79
N THR A 20 -30.01 -9.99 -10.60
CA THR A 20 -29.58 -8.62 -10.91
C THR A 20 -30.16 -7.68 -9.86
N GLY A 21 -29.51 -7.68 -8.70
CA GLY A 21 -29.75 -6.71 -7.63
C GLY A 21 -28.42 -6.08 -7.23
N SER A 22 -27.82 -5.27 -8.10
CA SER A 22 -26.82 -4.33 -7.64
C SER A 22 -27.58 -3.26 -6.86
N ALA A 23 -27.61 -3.39 -5.53
CA ALA A 23 -27.94 -2.25 -4.69
C ALA A 23 -26.94 -1.16 -5.07
N LEU A 24 -27.43 -0.06 -5.66
CA LEU A 24 -26.61 1.12 -5.87
C LEU A 24 -26.04 1.49 -4.51
N ALA A 25 -24.70 1.55 -4.43
CA ALA A 25 -24.02 1.92 -3.20
C ALA A 25 -24.58 3.27 -2.71
N GLU A 26 -24.80 3.40 -1.41
CA GLU A 26 -25.32 4.62 -0.82
C GLU A 26 -24.37 5.79 -1.13
N GLU A 27 -24.91 6.87 -1.69
CA GLU A 27 -24.11 8.05 -2.03
C GLU A 27 -23.63 8.75 -0.75
N ALA A 28 -22.32 8.80 -0.54
CA ALA A 28 -21.70 9.55 0.55
C ALA A 28 -21.39 10.99 0.10
N LYS A 29 -21.61 11.98 0.99
CA LYS A 29 -21.44 13.41 0.67
C LYS A 29 -20.44 14.07 1.62
N LEU A 30 -19.56 14.90 1.07
CA LEU A 30 -18.69 15.82 1.80
C LEU A 30 -18.88 17.23 1.24
N SER A 31 -18.90 18.24 2.11
CA SER A 31 -18.76 19.62 1.62
C SER A 31 -17.36 19.84 1.06
N LEU A 32 -17.22 20.79 0.12
CA LEU A 32 -15.91 21.16 -0.42
C LEU A 32 -14.92 21.54 0.69
N ARG A 33 -15.39 22.28 1.71
CA ARG A 33 -14.58 22.66 2.86
C ARG A 33 -14.08 21.45 3.66
N GLU A 34 -14.92 20.45 3.88
CA GLU A 34 -14.51 19.23 4.59
C GLU A 34 -13.54 18.39 3.75
N LEU A 35 -13.78 18.29 2.45
CA LEU A 35 -12.87 17.63 1.51
C LEU A 35 -11.49 18.30 1.54
N GLU A 36 -11.42 19.62 1.35
CA GLU A 36 -10.18 20.40 1.41
C GLU A 36 -9.47 20.23 2.76
N ASN A 37 -10.21 20.29 3.86
CA ASN A 37 -9.65 20.11 5.19
C ASN A 37 -9.04 18.71 5.38
N LYS A 38 -9.71 17.67 4.87
CA LYS A 38 -9.22 16.28 4.94
C LYS A 38 -8.00 16.06 4.05
N VAL A 39 -8.01 16.58 2.82
CA VAL A 39 -6.85 16.51 1.91
C VAL A 39 -5.65 17.21 2.54
N ARG A 40 -5.81 18.45 3.05
CA ARG A 40 -4.73 19.18 3.74
C ARG A 40 -4.26 18.46 4.99
N GLY A 41 -5.19 17.87 5.76
CA GLY A 41 -4.89 17.09 6.95
C GLY A 41 -4.09 15.82 6.64
N GLY A 42 -4.37 15.16 5.52
CA GLY A 42 -3.60 14.00 5.05
C GLY A 42 -2.16 14.35 4.73
N TRP A 43 -1.94 15.36 3.88
CA TRP A 43 -0.59 15.87 3.58
C TRP A 43 0.16 16.32 4.85
N ALA A 44 -0.50 17.07 5.73
CA ALA A 44 0.10 17.50 6.99
C ALA A 44 0.44 16.31 7.90
N GLY A 45 -0.44 15.30 7.97
CA GLY A 45 -0.25 14.09 8.76
C GLY A 45 0.98 13.30 8.32
N GLN A 46 1.11 13.04 7.02
CA GLN A 46 2.29 12.39 6.44
C GLN A 46 3.57 13.18 6.74
N MET A 47 3.59 14.49 6.49
CA MET A 47 4.74 15.33 6.77
C MET A 47 5.15 15.32 8.26
N ILE A 48 4.17 15.34 9.17
CA ILE A 48 4.41 15.23 10.62
C ILE A 48 4.98 13.86 10.97
N GLY A 49 4.42 12.78 10.41
CA GLY A 49 4.91 11.41 10.61
C GLY A 49 6.38 11.27 10.22
N VAL A 50 6.73 11.75 9.02
CA VAL A 50 8.12 11.72 8.50
C VAL A 50 9.08 12.54 9.39
N ALA A 51 8.65 13.72 9.88
CA ALA A 51 9.48 14.52 10.78
C ALA A 51 9.73 13.87 12.13
N VAL A 52 8.70 13.21 12.69
CA VAL A 52 8.78 12.54 13.99
C VAL A 52 9.58 11.24 13.89
N GLY A 53 9.41 10.48 12.80
CA GLY A 53 10.08 9.20 12.56
C GLY A 53 11.54 9.30 12.13
N GLY A 54 11.90 10.34 11.35
CA GLY A 54 13.26 10.49 10.81
C GLY A 54 14.39 10.41 11.84
N PRO A 55 14.32 11.07 13.01
CA PRO A 55 15.35 10.97 14.05
C PRO A 55 15.53 9.55 14.65
N THR A 56 14.49 8.71 14.58
CA THR A 56 14.47 7.35 15.15
C THR A 56 14.69 6.25 14.12
N GLU A 57 14.81 6.61 12.84
CA GLU A 57 15.05 5.67 11.75
C GLU A 57 16.24 4.73 12.05
N PHE A 58 16.00 3.43 11.94
CA PHE A 58 16.95 2.34 12.26
C PHE A 58 17.53 2.36 13.69
N ARG A 59 16.92 3.06 14.65
CA ARG A 59 17.38 3.09 16.06
C ARG A 59 16.81 1.97 16.93
N ALA A 60 15.77 1.27 16.46
CA ALA A 60 15.11 0.16 17.15
C ALA A 60 14.86 -1.00 16.18
N GLN A 61 15.95 -1.64 15.74
CA GLN A 61 15.92 -2.80 14.85
C GLN A 61 15.61 -4.07 15.65
N ALA A 62 14.57 -4.82 15.26
CA ALA A 62 14.04 -5.98 15.98
C ALA A 62 13.82 -5.74 17.50
N SER A 63 13.45 -4.50 17.85
CA SER A 63 13.22 -4.06 19.23
C SER A 63 12.26 -2.86 19.25
N THR A 64 11.70 -2.54 20.42
CA THR A 64 10.83 -1.37 20.58
C THR A 64 11.66 -0.10 20.88
N TYR A 65 11.13 1.05 20.49
CA TYR A 65 11.72 2.35 20.82
C TYR A 65 10.98 2.99 22.01
N ASP A 66 11.49 2.75 23.22
CA ASP A 66 10.79 3.16 24.46
C ASP A 66 11.13 4.60 24.93
N LYS A 67 11.92 5.35 24.15
CA LYS A 67 12.31 6.72 24.50
C LYS A 67 11.27 7.72 23.98
N PRO A 68 11.04 8.84 24.68
CA PRO A 68 10.17 9.91 24.17
C PRO A 68 10.64 10.39 22.79
N LEU A 69 9.69 10.54 21.87
CA LEU A 69 9.95 11.11 20.55
C LEU A 69 10.20 12.62 20.69
N SER A 70 11.21 13.14 20.02
CA SER A 70 11.47 14.58 20.01
C SER A 70 10.61 15.28 18.96
N TRP A 71 9.91 16.33 19.35
CA TRP A 71 9.15 17.19 18.44
C TRP A 71 9.68 18.63 18.48
N ASP A 72 10.05 19.15 17.30
CA ASP A 72 10.33 20.57 17.07
C ASP A 72 9.72 20.93 15.70
N PRO A 73 8.85 21.96 15.60
CA PRO A 73 8.32 22.42 14.32
C PRO A 73 9.38 22.73 13.25
N LYS A 74 10.63 23.02 13.64
CA LYS A 74 11.75 23.19 12.70
C LYS A 74 12.07 21.92 11.91
N LEU A 75 11.71 20.74 12.40
CA LEU A 75 11.86 19.46 11.68
C LEU A 75 11.09 19.46 10.36
N MET A 76 10.02 20.26 10.23
CA MET A 76 9.28 20.42 8.96
C MET A 76 10.17 20.87 7.80
N ARG A 77 11.27 21.59 8.07
CA ARG A 77 12.19 22.05 7.01
C ARG A 77 12.97 20.90 6.38
N SER A 78 13.24 19.83 7.12
CA SER A 78 13.97 18.66 6.59
C SER A 78 13.06 17.68 5.84
N VAL A 79 11.77 17.65 6.15
CA VAL A 79 10.78 16.74 5.53
C VAL A 79 10.73 16.89 4.01
N LEU A 80 10.87 18.10 3.48
CA LEU A 80 10.88 18.35 2.03
C LEU A 80 12.08 17.71 1.30
N ARG A 81 13.02 17.12 2.04
CA ARG A 81 14.20 16.43 1.52
C ARG A 81 14.17 14.92 1.80
N GLN A 82 13.03 14.38 2.21
CA GLN A 82 12.80 12.95 2.43
C GLN A 82 12.09 12.34 1.21
N ASP A 83 12.50 11.14 0.84
CA ASP A 83 11.96 10.38 -0.29
C ASP A 83 10.47 10.11 -0.17
N ASP A 84 9.97 9.92 1.05
CA ASP A 84 8.55 9.80 1.37
C ASP A 84 7.71 10.90 0.69
N LEU A 85 8.27 12.11 0.51
CA LEU A 85 7.54 13.28 -0.01
C LEU A 85 7.88 13.64 -1.46
N TYR A 86 9.15 13.57 -1.87
CA TYR A 86 9.50 14.06 -3.21
C TYR A 86 9.27 13.02 -4.31
N VAL A 87 9.20 11.73 -3.99
CA VAL A 87 8.99 10.70 -5.02
C VAL A 87 7.54 10.73 -5.49
N GLU A 88 6.58 10.72 -4.56
CA GLU A 88 5.16 10.81 -4.89
C GLU A 88 4.81 12.08 -5.68
N MET A 89 5.55 13.18 -5.46
CA MET A 89 5.33 14.41 -6.22
C MET A 89 5.66 14.28 -7.71
N THR A 90 6.56 13.37 -8.07
CA THR A 90 6.82 13.03 -9.47
C THR A 90 5.61 12.34 -10.10
N PHE A 91 4.90 11.49 -9.34
CA PHE A 91 3.71 10.79 -9.81
C PHE A 91 2.47 11.70 -9.86
N CYS A 92 2.30 12.58 -8.87
CA CYS A 92 1.31 13.65 -8.91
C CYS A 92 1.47 14.52 -10.17
N GLN A 93 2.71 14.90 -10.51
CA GLN A 93 2.97 15.69 -11.71
C GLN A 93 2.58 14.96 -13.01
N VAL A 94 2.73 13.64 -13.07
CA VAL A 94 2.26 12.85 -14.21
C VAL A 94 0.74 12.90 -14.32
N LEU A 95 0.02 12.77 -13.21
CA LEU A 95 -1.44 12.88 -13.20
C LEU A 95 -1.93 14.28 -13.62
N ASP A 96 -1.25 15.34 -13.19
CA ASP A 96 -1.58 16.71 -13.57
C ASP A 96 -1.35 17.00 -15.06
N THR A 97 -0.35 16.36 -15.68
CA THR A 97 0.09 16.67 -17.05
C THR A 97 -0.43 15.72 -18.10
N VAL A 98 -0.53 14.43 -17.79
CA VAL A 98 -1.01 13.36 -18.69
C VAL A 98 -2.49 13.05 -18.43
N GLY A 99 -2.94 13.20 -17.18
CA GLY A 99 -4.31 12.93 -16.75
C GLY A 99 -4.46 11.64 -15.94
N LEU A 100 -5.69 11.41 -15.46
CA LEU A 100 -6.06 10.28 -14.60
C LEU A 100 -5.92 8.90 -15.30
N ASP A 101 -5.89 8.88 -16.63
CA ASP A 101 -5.70 7.68 -17.45
C ASP A 101 -4.24 7.41 -17.80
N ALA A 102 -3.29 8.12 -17.18
CA ALA A 102 -1.87 7.88 -17.39
C ALA A 102 -1.51 6.40 -17.19
N GLU A 103 -0.86 5.82 -18.20
CA GLU A 103 -0.32 4.46 -18.17
C GLU A 103 0.99 4.35 -17.36
N PRO A 104 1.36 3.17 -16.85
CA PRO A 104 2.60 2.94 -16.08
C PRO A 104 3.87 3.50 -16.73
N VAL A 105 3.95 3.50 -18.07
CA VAL A 105 5.09 4.03 -18.82
C VAL A 105 5.31 5.53 -18.58
N HIS A 106 4.25 6.32 -18.40
CA HIS A 106 4.37 7.77 -18.14
C HIS A 106 5.00 8.05 -16.77
N PHE A 107 4.58 7.31 -15.75
CA PHE A 107 5.18 7.34 -14.42
C PHE A 107 6.64 6.89 -14.47
N GLY A 108 6.92 5.81 -15.20
CA GLY A 108 8.28 5.31 -15.42
C GLY A 108 9.18 6.36 -16.07
N VAL A 109 8.74 7.03 -17.13
CA VAL A 109 9.52 8.08 -17.82
C VAL A 109 9.81 9.25 -16.87
N ALA A 110 8.81 9.78 -16.16
CA ALA A 110 9.00 10.88 -15.22
C ALA A 110 9.96 10.50 -14.09
N PHE A 111 9.80 9.31 -13.51
CA PHE A 111 10.66 8.79 -12.47
C PHE A 111 12.11 8.57 -12.96
N GLY A 112 12.29 8.07 -14.18
CA GLY A 112 13.59 7.93 -14.85
C GLY A 112 14.33 9.26 -15.00
N LEU A 113 13.61 10.35 -15.26
CA LEU A 113 14.15 11.70 -15.44
C LEU A 113 14.48 12.42 -14.13
N SER A 114 13.91 11.99 -13.00
CA SER A 114 14.14 12.57 -11.67
C SER A 114 15.62 12.59 -11.26
N ARG A 115 16.03 13.55 -10.41
CA ARG A 115 17.45 13.71 -10.00
C ARG A 115 17.70 13.67 -8.49
N TYR A 116 16.65 13.46 -7.69
CA TYR A 116 16.78 13.30 -6.25
C TYR A 116 17.45 11.97 -5.87
N ARG A 117 17.88 11.86 -4.61
CA ARG A 117 18.47 10.63 -4.07
C ARG A 117 17.39 9.56 -3.94
N LEU A 118 17.77 8.30 -4.03
CA LEU A 118 16.87 7.16 -3.90
C LEU A 118 17.63 6.04 -3.21
N TRP A 119 16.87 5.14 -2.60
CA TRP A 119 17.37 3.94 -1.94
C TRP A 119 16.59 2.73 -2.43
N HIS A 120 17.02 1.52 -2.07
CA HIS A 120 16.20 0.30 -2.18
C HIS A 120 15.46 0.12 -3.52
N ALA A 121 14.16 -0.15 -3.49
CA ALA A 121 13.37 -0.46 -4.68
C ALA A 121 13.40 0.72 -5.66
N ASN A 122 13.31 1.93 -5.15
CA ASN A 122 13.35 3.16 -5.93
C ASN A 122 14.65 3.33 -6.71
N LEU A 123 15.79 3.10 -6.06
CA LEU A 123 17.10 3.27 -6.67
C LEU A 123 17.29 2.29 -7.83
N VAL A 124 16.94 1.02 -7.61
CA VAL A 124 17.06 -0.03 -8.62
C VAL A 124 16.02 0.14 -9.72
N GLY A 125 14.77 0.46 -9.38
CA GLY A 125 13.71 0.75 -10.35
C GLY A 125 14.09 1.89 -11.29
N ARG A 126 14.60 3.02 -10.76
CA ARG A 126 15.07 4.12 -11.60
C ARG A 126 16.29 3.74 -12.44
N HIS A 127 17.21 2.95 -11.88
CA HIS A 127 18.35 2.43 -12.62
C HIS A 127 17.88 1.57 -13.81
N ASN A 128 16.94 0.65 -13.58
CA ASN A 128 16.35 -0.22 -14.61
C ASN A 128 15.72 0.59 -15.74
N ILE A 129 14.90 1.59 -15.40
CA ILE A 129 14.26 2.50 -16.36
C ILE A 129 15.30 3.22 -17.22
N ARG A 130 16.37 3.74 -16.59
CA ARG A 130 17.46 4.43 -17.31
C ARG A 130 18.25 3.52 -18.24
N HIS A 131 18.18 2.20 -18.05
CA HIS A 131 18.80 1.19 -18.89
C HIS A 131 17.79 0.49 -19.82
N GLY A 132 16.58 1.05 -19.96
CA GLY A 132 15.58 0.60 -20.94
C GLY A 132 14.64 -0.49 -20.45
N ILE A 133 14.68 -0.87 -19.17
CA ILE A 133 13.71 -1.78 -18.56
C ILE A 133 12.59 -0.92 -17.98
N MET A 134 11.46 -0.86 -18.67
CA MET A 134 10.30 -0.04 -18.28
C MET A 134 9.33 -0.78 -17.35
N PRO A 135 8.42 -0.09 -16.64
CA PRO A 135 7.36 -0.74 -15.86
C PRO A 135 6.49 -1.67 -16.72
N PRO A 136 5.99 -2.80 -16.18
CA PRO A 136 6.14 -3.24 -14.79
C PRO A 136 7.48 -3.96 -14.51
N ASP A 137 8.28 -4.26 -15.53
CA ASP A 137 9.53 -5.02 -15.38
C ASP A 137 10.59 -4.26 -14.57
N SER A 138 10.54 -2.93 -14.56
CA SER A 138 11.48 -2.10 -13.77
C SER A 138 11.43 -2.40 -12.28
N GLY A 139 10.25 -2.72 -11.73
CA GLY A 139 10.05 -3.12 -10.34
C GLY A 139 10.03 -4.64 -10.12
N HIS A 140 9.99 -5.45 -11.18
CA HIS A 140 9.79 -6.89 -11.07
C HIS A 140 10.98 -7.59 -10.37
N PRO A 141 10.78 -8.63 -9.53
CA PRO A 141 11.85 -9.28 -8.74
C PRO A 141 13.00 -9.89 -9.56
N LYS A 142 12.75 -10.15 -10.85
CA LYS A 142 13.77 -10.58 -11.82
C LYS A 142 14.85 -9.51 -12.05
N TYR A 143 14.48 -8.23 -11.96
CA TYR A 143 15.32 -7.08 -12.27
C TYR A 143 15.54 -6.18 -11.05
N ASN A 144 14.72 -6.32 -10.01
CA ASN A 144 14.84 -5.58 -8.77
C ASN A 144 14.82 -6.51 -7.56
N ALA A 145 15.97 -6.73 -6.93
CA ALA A 145 16.07 -7.56 -5.73
C ALA A 145 15.45 -6.91 -4.47
N HIS A 146 15.05 -5.64 -4.55
CA HIS A 146 14.41 -4.86 -3.50
C HIS A 146 12.90 -4.71 -3.74
N ALA A 147 12.32 -5.54 -4.61
CA ALA A 147 10.95 -5.34 -5.10
C ALA A 147 9.90 -5.32 -3.98
N ASP A 148 10.14 -5.99 -2.86
CA ASP A 148 9.26 -6.06 -1.69
C ASP A 148 9.58 -5.06 -0.57
N ASP A 149 10.54 -4.15 -0.78
CA ASP A 149 10.90 -3.09 0.17
C ASP A 149 9.76 -2.04 0.28
N ILE A 150 9.72 -1.27 1.38
CA ILE A 150 8.64 -0.30 1.71
C ILE A 150 8.53 0.92 0.80
N ASP A 151 9.44 1.11 -0.17
CA ASP A 151 9.55 2.32 -0.99
C ASP A 151 8.19 2.86 -1.49
N PHE A 152 7.41 2.05 -2.18
CA PHE A 152 6.10 2.51 -2.66
C PHE A 152 5.06 2.69 -1.54
N GLN A 153 5.20 1.97 -0.42
CA GLN A 153 4.26 2.08 0.71
C GLN A 153 4.29 3.48 1.33
N ILE A 154 5.47 4.09 1.46
CA ILE A 154 5.65 5.43 2.03
C ILE A 154 5.34 6.56 1.04
N GLU A 155 5.04 6.21 -0.21
CA GLU A 155 4.76 7.14 -1.32
C GLU A 155 3.32 7.02 -1.85
N ALA A 156 2.49 6.15 -1.26
CA ALA A 156 1.15 5.85 -1.78
C ALA A 156 0.06 6.78 -1.23
N ASP A 157 0.39 7.65 -0.29
CA ASP A 157 -0.51 8.56 0.41
C ASP A 157 -1.31 9.43 -0.57
N PHE A 158 -0.65 10.02 -1.58
CA PHE A 158 -1.31 10.85 -2.60
C PHE A 158 -2.46 10.13 -3.31
N ILE A 159 -2.36 8.81 -3.52
CA ILE A 159 -3.37 8.00 -4.21
C ILE A 159 -4.66 7.94 -3.40
N GLY A 160 -4.55 7.76 -2.09
CA GLY A 160 -5.70 7.79 -1.20
C GLY A 160 -6.30 9.19 -1.10
N LEU A 161 -5.47 10.24 -1.12
CA LEU A 161 -5.92 11.64 -1.08
C LEU A 161 -6.66 12.06 -2.35
N MET A 162 -6.35 11.47 -3.51
CA MET A 162 -7.08 11.70 -4.77
C MET A 162 -8.33 10.81 -4.91
N CYS A 163 -8.53 9.80 -4.04
CA CYS A 163 -9.63 8.83 -4.11
C CYS A 163 -10.56 8.88 -2.88
N PRO A 164 -11.13 10.04 -2.50
CA PRO A 164 -11.89 10.19 -1.26
C PRO A 164 -13.13 9.26 -1.24
N GLY A 165 -13.18 8.35 -0.26
CA GLY A 165 -14.27 7.36 -0.13
C GLY A 165 -14.25 6.24 -1.18
N MET A 166 -13.19 6.13 -1.98
CA MET A 166 -13.08 5.17 -3.09
C MET A 166 -11.88 4.22 -2.91
N PRO A 167 -11.86 3.36 -1.88
CA PRO A 167 -10.71 2.50 -1.58
C PRO A 167 -10.36 1.52 -2.72
N TRP A 168 -11.35 1.06 -3.48
CA TRP A 168 -11.12 0.17 -4.62
C TRP A 168 -10.49 0.88 -5.81
N THR A 169 -10.86 2.15 -6.04
CA THR A 169 -10.22 2.99 -7.05
C THR A 169 -8.79 3.30 -6.63
N ALA A 170 -8.57 3.62 -5.34
CA ALA A 170 -7.23 3.83 -4.78
C ALA A 170 -6.33 2.59 -5.01
N ALA A 171 -6.85 1.39 -4.71
CA ALA A 171 -6.14 0.14 -4.94
C ALA A 171 -5.74 -0.07 -6.41
N GLN A 172 -6.61 0.29 -7.37
CA GLN A 172 -6.30 0.20 -8.81
C GLN A 172 -5.21 1.18 -9.24
N TYR A 173 -5.22 2.41 -8.72
CA TYR A 173 -4.13 3.36 -8.95
C TYR A 173 -2.82 2.91 -8.31
N ALA A 174 -2.89 2.37 -7.10
CA ALA A 174 -1.71 1.86 -6.39
C ALA A 174 -1.06 0.69 -7.14
N ASP A 175 -1.85 -0.27 -7.63
CA ASP A 175 -1.36 -1.37 -8.46
C ASP A 175 -0.70 -0.86 -9.75
N ARG A 176 -1.30 0.16 -10.38
CA ARG A 176 -0.77 0.77 -11.61
C ARG A 176 0.57 1.47 -11.41
N VAL A 177 0.70 2.28 -10.35
CA VAL A 177 1.88 3.13 -10.11
C VAL A 177 2.99 2.35 -9.39
N GLY A 178 2.64 1.49 -8.44
CA GLY A 178 3.62 0.78 -7.60
C GLY A 178 4.57 -0.12 -8.38
N HIS A 179 4.14 -0.62 -9.53
CA HIS A 179 4.98 -1.42 -10.43
C HIS A 179 6.11 -0.65 -11.14
N VAL A 180 6.21 0.67 -10.93
CA VAL A 180 7.35 1.45 -11.40
C VAL A 180 8.66 1.02 -10.72
N MET A 181 8.62 0.70 -9.44
CA MET A 181 9.80 0.36 -8.64
C MET A 181 9.62 -0.90 -7.78
N ASN A 182 8.40 -1.24 -7.37
CA ASN A 182 8.10 -2.36 -6.48
C ASN A 182 7.35 -3.51 -7.20
N TYR A 183 7.26 -4.64 -6.50
CA TYR A 183 6.42 -5.78 -6.88
C TYR A 183 6.00 -6.57 -5.64
N GLY A 184 4.95 -7.39 -5.75
CA GLY A 184 4.55 -8.28 -4.65
C GLY A 184 4.17 -7.50 -3.38
N ASP A 185 4.76 -7.86 -2.24
CA ASP A 185 4.43 -7.22 -0.95
C ASP A 185 4.75 -5.71 -0.94
N GLY A 186 5.74 -5.24 -1.73
CA GLY A 186 6.05 -3.81 -1.88
C GLY A 186 4.92 -3.00 -2.52
N VAL A 187 4.24 -3.58 -3.53
CA VAL A 187 3.04 -2.95 -4.14
C VAL A 187 1.85 -3.07 -3.21
N TYR A 188 1.70 -4.21 -2.53
CA TYR A 188 0.63 -4.41 -1.55
C TYR A 188 0.71 -3.41 -0.39
N GLY A 189 1.90 -2.96 0.00
CA GLY A 189 2.07 -1.86 0.94
C GLY A 189 1.35 -0.58 0.48
N GLY A 190 1.62 -0.14 -0.75
CA GLY A 190 0.94 1.03 -1.29
C GLY A 190 -0.57 0.83 -1.49
N VAL A 191 -1.01 -0.37 -1.89
CA VAL A 191 -2.44 -0.70 -1.99
C VAL A 191 -3.13 -0.60 -0.62
N PHE A 192 -2.50 -1.12 0.42
CA PHE A 192 -3.01 -1.07 1.79
C PHE A 192 -3.14 0.37 2.29
N VAL A 193 -2.07 1.16 2.21
CA VAL A 193 -2.03 2.55 2.68
C VAL A 193 -3.01 3.43 1.92
N SER A 194 -3.01 3.37 0.58
CA SER A 194 -3.90 4.20 -0.25
C SER A 194 -5.38 3.91 0.01
N ALA A 195 -5.75 2.64 0.21
CA ALA A 195 -7.12 2.26 0.56
C ALA A 195 -7.53 2.76 1.95
N MET A 196 -6.62 2.75 2.93
CA MET A 196 -6.87 3.32 4.27
C MET A 196 -7.09 4.84 4.20
N TYR A 197 -6.24 5.56 3.47
CA TYR A 197 -6.41 7.00 3.24
C TYR A 197 -7.76 7.33 2.60
N ALA A 198 -8.14 6.60 1.56
CA ALA A 198 -9.43 6.76 0.91
C ALA A 198 -10.61 6.52 1.87
N ALA A 199 -10.54 5.50 2.72
CA ALA A 199 -11.57 5.18 3.71
C ALA A 199 -11.72 6.26 4.80
N ALA A 200 -10.61 6.85 5.25
CA ALA A 200 -10.57 7.86 6.32
C ALA A 200 -11.31 9.18 5.97
N PHE A 201 -11.73 9.37 4.71
CA PHE A 201 -12.61 10.46 4.35
C PHE A 201 -13.99 10.36 5.03
N PHE A 202 -14.48 9.14 5.28
CA PHE A 202 -15.80 8.92 5.87
C PHE A 202 -15.77 8.07 7.14
N GLU A 203 -14.78 7.20 7.31
CA GLU A 203 -14.62 6.37 8.51
C GLU A 203 -13.69 7.05 9.53
N ARG A 204 -13.99 6.88 10.81
CA ARG A 204 -13.21 7.40 11.95
C ARG A 204 -12.70 6.31 12.88
N ASP A 205 -13.26 5.11 12.81
CA ASP A 205 -12.81 3.95 13.56
C ASP A 205 -11.53 3.39 12.91
N PRO A 206 -10.36 3.46 13.58
CA PRO A 206 -9.09 2.98 13.02
C PRO A 206 -9.15 1.50 12.65
N ARG A 207 -9.86 0.68 13.43
CA ARG A 207 -9.99 -0.75 13.13
C ARG A 207 -10.70 -0.95 11.80
N LYS A 208 -11.80 -0.23 11.55
CA LYS A 208 -12.54 -0.33 10.29
C LYS A 208 -11.73 0.20 9.10
N ILE A 209 -10.92 1.25 9.29
CA ILE A 209 -10.00 1.75 8.27
C ILE A 209 -9.01 0.66 7.87
N VAL A 210 -8.36 0.02 8.85
CA VAL A 210 -7.44 -1.10 8.62
C VAL A 210 -8.16 -2.29 7.95
N GLU A 211 -9.39 -2.61 8.37
CA GLU A 211 -10.20 -3.66 7.73
C GLU A 211 -10.51 -3.34 6.26
N VAL A 212 -10.73 -2.08 5.88
CA VAL A 212 -10.90 -1.67 4.48
C VAL A 212 -9.58 -1.85 3.71
N GLY A 213 -8.45 -1.40 4.27
CA GLY A 213 -7.13 -1.64 3.68
C GLY A 213 -6.88 -3.13 3.46
N ALA A 214 -7.17 -3.97 4.45
CA ALA A 214 -6.99 -5.42 4.36
C ALA A 214 -7.83 -6.07 3.26
N ARG A 215 -9.05 -5.54 3.00
CA ARG A 215 -9.93 -6.02 1.93
C ARG A 215 -9.44 -5.64 0.53
N ALA A 216 -8.64 -4.57 0.40
CA ALA A 216 -8.00 -4.19 -0.86
C ALA A 216 -6.89 -5.16 -1.29
N LEU A 217 -6.37 -5.95 -0.35
CA LEU A 217 -5.29 -6.90 -0.59
C LEU A 217 -5.80 -8.25 -1.09
N HIS A 218 -5.00 -8.93 -1.91
CA HIS A 218 -5.30 -10.31 -2.29
C HIS A 218 -5.27 -11.21 -1.04
N PRO A 219 -6.30 -12.03 -0.77
CA PRO A 219 -6.44 -12.75 0.50
C PRO A 219 -5.33 -13.77 0.74
N ARG A 220 -4.68 -14.30 -0.30
CA ARG A 220 -3.55 -15.24 -0.16
C ARG A 220 -2.17 -14.56 -0.15
N SER A 221 -2.09 -13.23 -0.26
CA SER A 221 -0.82 -12.51 -0.10
C SER A 221 -0.28 -12.69 1.32
N LYS A 222 1.04 -12.60 1.50
CA LYS A 222 1.65 -12.64 2.83
C LYS A 222 1.31 -11.36 3.58
N TYR A 223 1.38 -10.21 2.92
CA TYR A 223 0.92 -8.93 3.46
C TYR A 223 -0.50 -9.02 4.04
N GLY A 224 -1.47 -9.48 3.24
CA GLY A 224 -2.86 -9.60 3.69
C GLY A 224 -3.06 -10.63 4.81
N GLN A 225 -2.25 -11.70 4.86
CA GLN A 225 -2.27 -12.64 5.99
C GLN A 225 -1.75 -12.00 7.28
N LEU A 226 -0.68 -11.23 7.19
CA LEU A 226 -0.10 -10.51 8.33
C LEU A 226 -1.10 -9.53 8.93
N ILE A 227 -1.74 -8.68 8.11
CA ILE A 227 -2.74 -7.72 8.60
C ILE A 227 -3.93 -8.43 9.27
N ARG A 228 -4.36 -9.58 8.75
CA ARG A 228 -5.42 -10.37 9.41
C ARG A 228 -4.98 -10.94 10.76
N ASP A 229 -3.74 -11.45 10.85
CA ASP A 229 -3.21 -11.89 12.14
C ASP A 229 -3.19 -10.75 13.17
N ILE A 230 -2.83 -9.53 12.75
CA ILE A 230 -2.86 -8.34 13.62
C ILE A 230 -4.30 -8.06 14.07
N LEU A 231 -5.27 -8.04 13.16
CA LEU A 231 -6.68 -7.82 13.50
C LEU A 231 -7.23 -8.86 14.48
N ASP A 232 -6.79 -10.12 14.34
CA ASP A 232 -7.13 -11.23 15.23
C ASP A 232 -6.43 -11.14 16.59
N VAL A 233 -5.18 -10.66 16.64
CA VAL A 233 -4.46 -10.39 17.90
C VAL A 233 -5.11 -9.22 18.63
N HIS A 234 -5.32 -8.09 17.94
CA HIS A 234 -5.98 -6.91 18.51
C HIS A 234 -7.40 -7.22 19.00
N GLN A 235 -8.14 -8.12 18.34
CA GLN A 235 -9.45 -8.56 18.86
C GLN A 235 -9.36 -9.31 20.21
N ARG A 236 -8.27 -10.04 20.45
CA ARG A 236 -8.08 -10.83 21.68
C ARG A 236 -7.41 -10.04 22.80
N ASP A 237 -6.57 -9.07 22.46
CA ASP A 237 -5.78 -8.27 23.40
C ASP A 237 -5.70 -6.81 22.91
N PRO A 238 -6.83 -6.06 22.93
CA PRO A 238 -6.93 -4.75 22.28
C PRO A 238 -6.07 -3.66 22.91
N ASP A 239 -5.77 -3.78 24.21
CA ASP A 239 -5.08 -2.73 24.96
C ASP A 239 -3.55 -2.95 25.03
N ASN A 240 -3.03 -3.96 24.35
CA ASN A 240 -1.63 -4.37 24.47
C ASN A 240 -1.00 -4.61 23.09
N TRP A 241 -0.57 -3.50 22.47
CA TRP A 241 0.11 -3.51 21.18
C TRP A 241 1.40 -4.35 21.17
N LEU A 242 2.07 -4.55 22.32
CA LEU A 242 3.28 -5.38 22.41
C LEU A 242 2.99 -6.85 22.07
N THR A 243 1.77 -7.34 22.32
CA THR A 243 1.37 -8.70 21.89
C THR A 243 1.33 -8.80 20.37
N ALA A 244 0.80 -7.78 19.68
CA ALA A 244 0.80 -7.73 18.22
C ALA A 244 2.22 -7.59 17.66
N TRP A 245 3.03 -6.69 18.23
CA TRP A 245 4.43 -6.51 17.82
C TRP A 245 5.24 -7.82 17.94
N LYS A 246 5.17 -8.51 19.09
CA LYS A 246 5.86 -9.81 19.27
C LYS A 246 5.41 -10.85 18.25
N MET A 247 4.12 -10.90 17.94
CA MET A 247 3.59 -11.82 16.92
C MET A 247 4.19 -11.51 15.54
N VAL A 248 4.29 -10.24 15.16
CA VAL A 248 4.93 -9.82 13.90
C VAL A 248 6.39 -10.26 13.87
N GLU A 249 7.15 -9.99 14.92
CA GLU A 249 8.57 -10.37 15.02
C GLU A 249 8.78 -11.89 14.92
N GLU A 250 8.01 -12.68 15.67
CA GLU A 250 8.18 -14.13 15.75
C GLU A 250 7.72 -14.85 14.48
N LYS A 251 6.60 -14.41 13.88
CA LYS A 251 5.96 -15.10 12.75
C LYS A 251 6.41 -14.57 11.39
N TRP A 252 6.66 -13.28 11.27
CA TRP A 252 6.75 -12.58 9.98
C TRP A 252 8.11 -11.93 9.69
N ALA A 253 8.80 -11.36 10.68
CA ALA A 253 10.00 -10.52 10.46
C ALA A 253 11.21 -11.25 9.86
N ASN A 254 11.39 -12.55 10.15
CA ASN A 254 12.55 -13.33 9.64
C ASN A 254 12.45 -13.75 8.16
N ARG A 255 11.73 -13.00 7.32
CA ARG A 255 11.40 -13.36 5.94
C ARG A 255 11.53 -12.20 4.95
N ASP A 256 12.44 -11.28 5.23
CA ASP A 256 12.82 -10.20 4.31
C ASP A 256 13.60 -10.80 3.12
N ALA A 257 13.12 -10.56 1.89
CA ALA A 257 13.81 -10.98 0.67
C ALA A 257 14.88 -9.98 0.22
N CYS A 258 14.84 -8.75 0.74
CA CYS A 258 15.82 -7.72 0.50
C CYS A 258 17.22 -8.21 0.89
N PRO A 259 18.23 -8.10 0.01
CA PRO A 259 19.59 -8.51 0.34
C PRO A 259 20.19 -7.76 1.54
N TYR A 260 19.62 -6.61 1.91
CA TYR A 260 20.13 -5.77 2.99
C TYR A 260 19.55 -6.16 4.35
N GLY A 261 18.32 -6.67 4.41
CA GLY A 261 17.65 -7.13 5.63
C GLY A 261 17.61 -8.64 5.83
N ALA A 262 17.87 -9.43 4.78
CA ALA A 262 17.89 -10.88 4.87
C ALA A 262 18.78 -11.39 6.03
N LEU A 263 18.13 -12.05 7.00
CA LEU A 263 18.75 -12.62 8.21
C LEU A 263 19.43 -11.58 9.13
N ARG A 264 19.00 -10.31 9.08
CA ARG A 264 19.51 -9.23 9.93
C ARG A 264 18.37 -8.57 10.70
N PRO A 265 18.66 -7.88 11.82
CA PRO A 265 17.67 -7.04 12.51
C PRO A 265 17.21 -5.82 11.69
N PHE A 266 17.96 -5.43 10.66
CA PHE A 266 17.56 -4.38 9.73
C PHE A 266 16.30 -4.82 8.99
N ASP A 267 15.31 -3.94 8.95
CA ASP A 267 14.03 -4.21 8.30
C ASP A 267 13.67 -3.05 7.37
N ILE A 268 13.35 -3.40 6.13
CA ILE A 268 12.79 -2.51 5.12
C ILE A 268 11.65 -3.21 4.36
N ASP A 269 11.20 -4.37 4.86
CA ASP A 269 10.20 -5.22 4.21
C ASP A 269 8.80 -4.61 4.34
N ALA A 270 8.10 -4.50 3.21
CA ALA A 270 6.82 -3.81 3.14
C ALA A 270 5.75 -4.42 4.05
N LYS A 271 5.61 -5.76 4.08
CA LYS A 271 4.59 -6.39 4.93
C LYS A 271 4.86 -6.16 6.42
N THR A 272 6.11 -6.23 6.86
CA THR A 272 6.46 -6.10 8.28
C THR A 272 6.22 -4.67 8.75
N ASN A 273 6.68 -3.68 7.98
CA ASN A 273 6.40 -2.27 8.24
C ASN A 273 4.91 -1.93 8.13
N GLY A 274 4.21 -2.54 7.17
CA GLY A 274 2.76 -2.48 7.06
C GLY A 274 2.02 -2.98 8.30
N GLY A 275 2.59 -3.98 8.99
CA GLY A 275 2.08 -4.48 10.25
C GLY A 275 2.33 -3.58 11.46
N TYR A 276 3.21 -2.58 11.35
CA TYR A 276 3.43 -1.59 12.40
C TYR A 276 2.49 -0.39 12.29
N ILE A 277 1.81 -0.24 11.15
CA ILE A 277 0.75 0.75 10.90
C ILE A 277 -0.56 0.24 11.49
#